data_AF-A0A1V5Z4E9-F1
#
_entry.id   AF-A0A1V5Z4E9-F1
#
_cell.length_a   1.000
_cell.length_b   1.000
_cell.length_c   1.000
_cell.angle_alpha   90.00
_cell.angle_beta   90.00
_cell.angle_gamma   90.00
#
_symmetry.space_group_name_H-M   'P 1'
#
loop_
_entity.id
_entity.type
_entity.pdbx_description
1 polymer ?
#
loop_
_entity_poly.entity_id
_entity_poly.type
_entity_poly.pdbx_seq_one_letter_code
_entity_poly.pdbx_strand_id
1 'polypeptide(L)'
;MTRSGTMLTVWIDDSQKQDDLVLARELENAAKPANLHTTISNETKVCREIWNQLKPVLVRIPFATRIRFTNSKNRRNSTMLLDLIRSSALLNQYQRERVDIGGMIEILATA
;
A
#
# COMPACT_ATOMS: atom_id res chain seq x y z
N MET A 1 23.11 -19.95 1.11
CA MET A 1 22.59 -19.20 -0.05
C MET A 1 21.49 -18.27 0.42
N THR A 2 21.82 -17.06 0.86
CA THR A 2 20.85 -16.07 1.34
C THR A 2 20.42 -15.19 0.17
N ARG A 3 19.17 -15.35 -0.29
CA ARG A 3 18.55 -14.47 -1.28
C ARG A 3 18.27 -13.11 -0.62
N SER A 4 19.24 -12.20 -0.66
CA SER A 4 19.04 -10.83 -0.21
C SER A 4 18.34 -10.03 -1.31
N GLY A 5 17.02 -10.22 -1.42
CA GLY A 5 16.15 -9.22 -2.05
C GLY A 5 15.91 -8.12 -1.02
N THR A 6 16.68 -7.03 -1.09
CA THR A 6 16.49 -5.87 -0.19
C THR A 6 15.24 -5.10 -0.61
N MET A 7 14.12 -5.65 -0.11
CA MET A 7 12.77 -5.13 -0.06
C MET A 7 12.73 -3.88 0.84
N LEU A 8 11.70 -3.04 0.71
CA LEU A 8 11.45 -1.92 1.63
C LEU A 8 11.59 -2.44 3.07
N THR A 9 12.50 -1.86 3.85
CA THR A 9 12.80 -2.24 5.23
C THR A 9 11.67 -1.82 6.16
N VAL A 10 10.51 -2.45 5.99
CA VAL A 10 9.55 -2.60 7.08
C VAL A 10 10.06 -3.77 7.92
N TRP A 11 9.99 -3.65 9.25
CA TRP A 11 10.30 -4.76 10.15
C TRP A 11 9.27 -5.86 9.91
N ILE A 12 9.67 -6.88 9.15
CA ILE A 12 8.90 -8.10 8.95
C ILE A 12 9.45 -9.09 9.96
N ASP A 13 8.54 -9.73 10.69
CA ASP A 13 8.91 -10.83 11.57
C ASP A 13 9.21 -12.06 10.70
N ASP A 14 10.48 -12.21 10.33
CA ASP A 14 11.00 -13.34 9.56
C ASP A 14 11.30 -14.56 10.46
N SER A 15 10.69 -14.64 11.66
CA SER A 15 10.89 -15.78 12.55
C SER A 15 10.12 -17.01 12.06
N GLN A 16 10.71 -18.19 12.24
CA GLN A 16 10.06 -19.47 11.95
C GLN A 16 8.72 -19.61 12.68
N LYS A 17 8.61 -19.04 13.88
CA LYS A 17 7.36 -19.03 14.64
C LYS A 17 6.24 -18.29 13.90
N GLN A 18 6.56 -17.16 13.28
CA GLN A 18 5.59 -16.41 12.48
C GLN A 18 5.20 -17.19 11.22
N ASP A 19 6.16 -17.81 10.54
CA ASP A 19 5.91 -18.67 9.38
C ASP A 19 4.97 -19.84 9.74
N ASP A 20 5.21 -20.52 10.86
CA ASP A 20 4.39 -21.63 11.34
C ASP A 20 2.95 -21.19 11.64
N LEU A 21 2.76 -20.00 12.22
CA LEU A 21 1.44 -19.42 12.49
C LEU A 21 0.68 -19.07 11.21
N VAL A 22 1.37 -18.49 10.21
CA VAL A 22 0.78 -18.20 8.89
C VAL A 22 0.34 -19.50 8.23
N LEU A 23 1.21 -20.51 8.20
CA LEU A 23 0.91 -21.83 7.62
C LEU A 23 -0.28 -22.50 8.31
N ALA A 24 -0.30 -22.52 9.65
CA ALA A 24 -1.41 -23.08 10.41
C ALA A 24 -2.74 -22.38 10.08
N ARG A 25 -2.72 -21.06 9.94
CA ARG A 25 -3.90 -20.27 9.60
C ARG A 25 -4.39 -20.53 8.17
N GLU A 26 -3.49 -20.67 7.21
CA GLU A 26 -3.84 -21.02 5.83
C GLU A 26 -4.48 -22.41 5.75
N LEU A 27 -3.91 -23.40 6.43
CA LEU A 27 -4.46 -24.76 6.51
C LEU A 27 -5.84 -24.78 7.20
N GLU A 28 -5.99 -24.06 8.31
CA GLU A 28 -7.28 -23.90 9.00
C GLU A 28 -8.34 -23.28 8.09
N ASN A 29 -7.97 -22.29 7.28
CA ASN A 29 -8.88 -21.66 6.33
C ASN A 29 -9.23 -22.59 5.17
N ALA A 30 -8.28 -23.37 4.65
CA ALA A 30 -8.52 -24.34 3.60
C ALA A 30 -9.40 -25.53 4.05
N ALA A 31 -9.31 -25.90 5.33
CA ALA A 31 -10.12 -26.96 5.93
C ALA A 31 -11.57 -26.52 6.25
N LYS A 32 -11.87 -25.22 6.25
CA LYS A 32 -13.24 -24.73 6.45
C LYS A 32 -14.10 -25.16 5.26
N PRO A 33 -15.33 -25.66 5.49
CA PRO A 33 -16.25 -25.96 4.39
C PRO A 33 -16.44 -24.70 3.56
N ALA A 34 -16.49 -24.86 2.23
CA ALA A 34 -16.78 -23.76 1.33
C ALA A 34 -18.14 -23.16 1.72
N ASN A 35 -18.11 -22.03 2.41
CA ASN A 35 -19.33 -21.29 2.69
C ASN A 35 -19.82 -20.80 1.32
N LEU A 36 -20.89 -21.40 0.79
CA LEU A 36 -21.60 -20.89 -0.41
C LEU A 36 -22.00 -19.41 -0.24
N HIS A 37 -22.08 -18.96 1.01
CA HIS A 37 -22.14 -17.58 1.41
C HIS A 37 -20.78 -17.17 2.01
N THR A 38 -19.77 -16.92 1.17
CA THR A 38 -18.74 -15.94 1.56
C THR A 38 -19.46 -14.61 1.59
N THR A 39 -20.22 -14.38 2.67
CA THR A 39 -20.90 -13.11 2.92
C THR A 39 -19.78 -12.10 2.95
N ILE A 40 -19.64 -11.35 1.86
CA ILE A 40 -18.69 -10.26 1.73
C ILE A 40 -18.85 -9.44 3.02
N SER A 41 -17.82 -9.45 3.85
CA SER A 41 -17.92 -8.81 5.16
C SER A 41 -18.25 -7.33 4.97
N ASN A 42 -18.88 -6.71 5.96
CA ASN A 42 -19.24 -5.30 5.84
C ASN A 42 -18.02 -4.43 5.56
N GLU A 43 -16.86 -4.77 6.13
CA GLU A 43 -15.57 -4.14 5.86
C GLU A 43 -15.19 -4.25 4.37
N THR A 44 -15.40 -5.42 3.75
CA THR A 44 -15.12 -5.60 2.32
C THR A 44 -16.09 -4.78 1.46
N LYS A 45 -17.36 -4.63 1.87
CA LYS A 45 -18.33 -3.75 1.20
C LYS A 45 -17.90 -2.29 1.31
N VAL A 46 -17.45 -1.86 2.49
CA VAL A 46 -16.92 -0.50 2.73
C VAL A 46 -15.70 -0.23 1.86
N CYS A 47 -14.70 -1.14 1.84
CA CYS A 47 -13.52 -0.99 1.00
C CYS A 47 -13.87 -0.89 -0.49
N ARG A 48 -14.85 -1.69 -0.95
CA ARG A 48 -15.35 -1.62 -2.33
C ARG A 48 -16.00 -0.28 -2.63
N GLU A 49 -16.78 0.26 -1.70
CA GLU A 49 -17.44 1.54 -1.89
C GLU A 49 -16.43 2.70 -1.87
N ILE A 50 -15.44 2.67 -0.97
CA ILE A 50 -14.31 3.60 -1.00
C ILE A 50 -13.65 3.55 -2.38
N TRP A 51 -13.33 2.36 -2.88
CA TRP A 51 -12.71 2.17 -4.20
C TRP A 51 -13.56 2.77 -5.34
N ASN A 52 -14.87 2.54 -5.33
CA ASN A 52 -15.79 3.09 -6.34
C ASN A 52 -15.85 4.62 -6.35
N GLN A 53 -15.66 5.24 -5.18
CA GLN A 53 -15.66 6.70 -5.05
C GLN A 53 -14.34 7.32 -5.51
N LEU A 54 -13.26 6.55 -5.60
CA LEU A 54 -11.96 7.10 -6.01
C LEU A 54 -12.01 7.63 -7.45
N LYS A 55 -11.27 8.71 -7.70
CA LYS A 55 -11.14 9.34 -9.00
C LYS A 55 -9.67 9.45 -9.36
N PRO A 56 -9.31 9.35 -10.65
CA PRO A 56 -7.97 9.68 -11.10
C PRO A 56 -7.62 11.10 -10.67
N VAL A 57 -6.48 11.27 -10.00
CA VAL A 57 -5.97 12.56 -9.55
C VAL A 57 -4.45 12.56 -9.58
N LEU A 58 -3.86 13.69 -9.92
CA LEU A 58 -2.42 13.87 -9.90
C LEU A 58 -1.94 14.07 -8.46
N VAL A 59 -0.86 13.40 -8.08
CA VAL A 59 -0.29 13.49 -6.73
C VAL A 59 1.07 14.16 -6.79
N ARG A 60 1.21 15.28 -6.08
CA ARG A 60 2.49 15.95 -5.84
C ARG A 60 3.05 15.52 -4.49
N ILE A 61 4.34 15.22 -4.42
CA ILE A 61 5.06 14.91 -3.18
C ILE A 61 6.01 16.07 -2.87
N PRO A 62 5.61 17.05 -2.02
CA PRO A 62 6.39 18.28 -1.82
C PRO A 62 7.80 18.04 -1.25
N PHE A 63 7.99 16.92 -0.53
CA PHE A 63 9.25 16.57 0.11
C PHE A 63 10.09 15.54 -0.66
N ALA A 64 9.73 15.19 -1.91
CA ALA A 64 10.39 14.11 -2.65
C ALA A 64 11.92 14.26 -2.72
N THR A 65 12.40 15.49 -2.92
CA THR A 65 13.84 15.81 -3.01
C THR A 65 14.58 15.73 -1.67
N ARG A 66 13.85 15.66 -0.55
CA ARG A 66 14.42 15.49 0.80
C ARG A 66 14.57 14.03 1.20
N ILE A 67 14.02 13.09 0.43
CA ILE A 67 14.13 11.66 0.67
C ILE A 67 15.56 11.21 0.33
N ARG A 68 16.23 10.54 1.28
CA ARG A 68 17.58 9.99 1.07
C ARG A 68 17.55 8.47 1.03
N PHE A 69 18.06 7.91 -0.05
CA PHE A 69 18.28 6.46 -0.18
C PHE A 69 19.74 6.14 0.13
N THR A 70 19.96 5.10 0.93
CA THR A 70 21.31 4.62 1.29
C THR A 70 22.00 3.88 0.14
N ASN A 71 21.23 3.34 -0.81
CA ASN A 71 21.75 2.63 -1.98
C ASN A 71 20.97 3.00 -3.25
N SER A 72 21.58 3.83 -4.10
CA SER A 72 21.00 4.26 -5.38
C SER A 72 21.03 3.18 -6.47
N LYS A 73 21.79 2.08 -6.29
CA LYS A 73 21.87 0.99 -7.27
C LYS A 73 20.58 0.16 -7.32
N ASN A 74 19.81 0.11 -6.22
CA ASN A 74 18.51 -0.55 -6.20
C ASN A 74 17.39 0.44 -6.56
N ARG A 75 17.30 0.77 -7.86
CA ARG A 75 16.28 1.69 -8.42
C ARG A 75 14.82 1.29 -8.16
N ARG A 76 14.56 0.04 -7.75
CA ARG A 76 13.21 -0.41 -7.37
C ARG A 76 12.76 0.22 -6.05
N ASN A 77 13.68 0.46 -5.12
CA ASN A 77 13.35 0.97 -3.79
C ASN A 77 12.80 2.41 -3.86
N SER A 78 13.37 3.25 -4.71
CA SER A 78 12.88 4.62 -4.91
C SER A 78 11.53 4.65 -5.59
N THR A 79 11.36 3.84 -6.64
CA THR A 79 10.07 3.74 -7.36
C THR A 79 8.97 3.25 -6.42
N MET A 80 9.23 2.16 -5.68
CA MET A 80 8.26 1.54 -4.78
C MET A 80 7.86 2.47 -3.63
N LEU A 81 8.80 3.19 -3.03
CA LEU A 81 8.48 4.16 -1.97
C LEU A 81 7.63 5.32 -2.51
N LEU A 82 8.00 5.89 -3.66
CA LEU A 82 7.25 7.00 -4.25
C LEU A 82 5.84 6.56 -4.65
N ASP A 83 5.68 5.36 -5.20
CA ASP A 83 4.36 4.80 -5.54
C ASP A 83 3.53 4.52 -4.30
N LEU A 84 4.14 4.07 -3.20
CA LEU A 84 3.44 3.91 -1.93
C LEU A 84 2.93 5.25 -1.38
N ILE A 85 3.76 6.30 -1.41
CA ILE A 85 3.36 7.65 -0.99
C ILE A 85 2.21 8.16 -1.87
N ARG A 86 2.32 8.00 -3.19
CA ARG A 86 1.27 8.40 -4.14
C ARG A 86 -0.04 7.65 -3.88
N SER A 87 0.04 6.34 -3.73
CA SER A 87 -1.13 5.48 -3.49
C SER A 87 -1.81 5.85 -2.18
N SER A 88 -1.05 6.09 -1.12
CA SER A 88 -1.60 6.55 0.16
C SER A 88 -2.32 7.91 0.03
N ALA A 89 -1.72 8.87 -0.67
CA ALA A 89 -2.37 10.16 -0.90
C ALA A 89 -3.64 10.03 -1.76
N LEU A 90 -3.61 9.18 -2.80
CA LEU A 90 -4.76 8.92 -3.67
C LEU A 90 -5.91 8.25 -2.93
N LEU A 91 -5.64 7.23 -2.11
CA LEU A 91 -6.65 6.58 -1.28
C LEU A 91 -7.33 7.57 -0.32
N ASN A 92 -6.59 8.61 0.09
CA ASN A 92 -7.07 9.66 0.98
C ASN A 92 -7.38 10.98 0.25
N GLN A 93 -7.61 10.97 -1.08
CA GLN A 93 -7.68 12.19 -1.91
C GLN A 93 -8.72 13.24 -1.49
N TYR A 94 -9.73 12.85 -0.70
CA TYR A 94 -10.77 13.75 -0.17
C TYR A 94 -10.39 14.39 1.16
N GLN A 95 -9.27 13.97 1.74
CA GLN A 95 -8.68 14.49 2.97
C GLN A 95 -7.37 15.26 2.68
N ARG A 96 -7.02 15.46 1.41
CA ARG A 96 -5.80 16.14 0.98
C ARG A 96 -6.10 17.54 0.47
N GLU A 97 -5.14 18.43 0.68
CA GLU A 97 -5.14 19.75 0.05
C GLU A 97 -5.09 19.59 -1.48
N ARG A 98 -5.94 20.37 -2.17
CA ARG A 98 -6.02 20.44 -3.63
C ARG A 98 -5.44 21.75 -4.11
N VAL A 99 -4.58 21.68 -5.11
CA VAL A 99 -3.93 22.85 -5.71
C VAL A 99 -4.22 22.84 -7.20
N ASP A 100 -4.72 23.96 -7.71
CA ASP A 100 -4.88 24.21 -9.14
C ASP A 100 -3.58 24.80 -9.70
N ILE A 101 -2.97 24.11 -10.67
CA ILE A 101 -1.84 24.61 -11.45
C ILE A 101 -2.28 24.72 -12.90
N GLY A 102 -2.72 25.90 -13.30
CA GLY A 102 -3.05 26.21 -14.69
C GLY A 102 -4.18 25.36 -15.26
N GLY A 103 -5.19 25.03 -14.46
CA GLY A 103 -6.32 24.18 -14.82
C GLY A 103 -6.12 22.69 -14.53
N MET A 104 -4.94 22.30 -14.02
CA MET A 104 -4.68 20.93 -13.56
C MET A 104 -4.80 20.86 -12.03
N ILE A 105 -5.73 20.03 -11.56
CA ILE A 105 -5.92 19.77 -10.13
C ILE A 105 -4.95 18.68 -9.68
N GLU A 106 -4.12 19.00 -8.70
CA GLU A 106 -3.25 18.05 -8.00
C GLU A 106 -3.60 18.00 -6.50
N ILE A 107 -3.38 16.84 -5.88
CA ILE A 107 -3.41 16.71 -4.41
C ILE A 107 -2.01 16.63 -3.83
N LEU A 108 -1.83 17.16 -2.61
CA LEU A 108 -0.56 17.11 -1.91
C LEU A 108 -0.45 15.87 -1.00
N ALA A 109 0.63 15.11 -1.17
CA ALA A 109 1.00 14.02 -0.28
C ALA A 109 1.75 14.55 0.95
N THR A 110 1.08 15.31 1.82
CA THR A 110 1.62 15.78 3.11
C THR A 110 1.33 14.79 4.25
N ALA A 111 1.91 15.00 5.44
CA ALA A 111 1.46 14.29 6.64
C ALA A 111 0.05 14.74 7.05
#